data_AF-A0A3L8C5M2-F1
#
_entry.id   AF-A0A3L8C5M2-F1
#
_cell.length_a   1.000
_cell.length_b   1.000
_cell.length_c   1.000
_cell.angle_alpha   90.00
_cell.angle_beta   90.00
_cell.angle_gamma   90.00
#
_symmetry.space_group_name_H-M   'P 1'
#
loop_
_entity.id
_entity.type
_entity.pdbx_description
1 polymer ?
#
loop_
_entity_poly.entity_id
_entity_poly.type
_entity_poly.pdbx_seq_one_letter_code
_entity_poly.pdbx_strand_id
1 'polypeptide(L)'
;MAVMMVVIGLMSASAQAAMVTTGDVISTASQQETRAQVLAILDQDEARDALLSLGVAPADVEQRVQDMTTAELQAFSKQVEEMQAGGSAVGVIILIFVILIVLDLLGTTNIFPVIKPINTN
;
A
#
# COMPACT_ATOMS: atom_id res chain seq x y z
N MET A 1 19.12 -40.12 40.33
CA MET A 1 19.47 -38.83 39.68
C MET A 1 19.71 -38.98 38.18
N ALA A 2 20.44 -39.99 37.69
CA ALA A 2 20.68 -40.18 36.25
C ALA A 2 19.42 -40.52 35.41
N VAL A 3 18.51 -41.32 35.96
CA VAL A 3 17.28 -41.74 35.25
C VAL A 3 16.33 -40.56 34.99
N MET A 4 16.35 -39.53 35.85
CA MET A 4 15.47 -38.37 35.72
C MET A 4 15.93 -37.40 34.62
N MET A 5 17.24 -37.34 34.32
CA MET A 5 17.77 -36.52 33.23
C MET A 5 17.47 -37.10 31.84
N VAL A 6 17.35 -38.43 31.72
CA VAL A 6 17.07 -39.11 30.44
C VAL A 6 15.62 -38.87 29.98
N VAL A 7 14.67 -38.82 30.91
CA VAL A 7 13.24 -38.61 30.59
C VAL A 7 12.98 -37.17 30.09
N ILE A 8 13.72 -36.18 30.60
CA ILE A 8 13.58 -34.78 30.18
C ILE A 8 14.13 -34.57 28.76
N GLY A 9 15.22 -35.24 28.39
CA GLY A 9 15.81 -35.14 27.05
C GLY A 9 14.94 -35.70 25.93
N LEU A 10 14.06 -36.67 26.23
CA LEU A 10 13.14 -37.26 25.25
C LEU A 10 11.97 -36.34 24.90
N MET A 11 11.61 -35.38 25.76
CA MET A 11 10.52 -34.43 25.50
C MET A 11 10.96 -33.24 24.62
N SER A 12 12.28 -32.99 24.53
CA SER A 12 12.85 -31.90 23.72
C SER A 12 13.00 -32.24 22.23
N ALA A 13 12.71 -33.47 21.81
CA ALA A 13 12.84 -33.92 20.43
C ALA A 13 11.56 -33.73 19.58
N SER A 14 10.60 -32.93 20.05
CA SER A 14 9.46 -32.52 19.21
C SER A 14 9.89 -31.39 18.27
N ALA A 15 10.49 -31.76 17.13
CA ALA A 15 10.69 -30.84 16.02
C ALA A 15 9.30 -30.38 15.53
N GLN A 16 8.94 -29.12 15.84
CA GLN A 16 7.74 -28.49 15.28
C GLN A 16 7.99 -28.16 13.81
N ALA A 17 7.86 -29.15 12.93
CA ALA A 17 7.72 -28.91 11.51
C ALA A 17 6.28 -28.44 11.25
N ALA A 18 6.05 -27.14 11.34
CA ALA A 18 4.81 -26.54 10.84
C ALA A 18 4.72 -26.85 9.34
N MET A 19 3.63 -27.51 8.93
CA MET A 19 3.32 -27.75 7.53
C MET A 19 3.19 -26.39 6.83
N VAL A 20 4.14 -26.04 5.95
CA VAL A 20 4.00 -24.89 5.07
C VAL A 20 2.94 -25.26 4.04
N THR A 21 1.73 -24.77 4.25
CA THR A 21 0.61 -24.98 3.35
C THR A 21 0.84 -24.17 2.08
N THR A 22 0.32 -24.59 0.92
CA THR A 22 0.42 -23.79 -0.33
C THR A 22 -0.10 -22.35 -0.16
N GLY A 23 -1.03 -22.13 0.79
CA GLY A 23 -1.48 -20.80 1.19
C GLY A 23 -0.38 -19.92 1.80
N ASP A 24 0.57 -20.50 2.54
CA ASP A 24 1.72 -19.77 3.10
C ASP A 24 2.71 -19.35 2.00
N VAL A 25 2.82 -20.14 0.92
CA VAL A 25 3.63 -19.80 -0.26
C VAL A 25 2.99 -18.65 -1.06
N ILE A 26 1.67 -18.63 -1.18
CA ILE A 26 0.94 -17.54 -1.83
C ILE A 26 1.02 -16.25 -0.97
N SER A 27 0.88 -16.38 0.35
CA SER A 27 1.01 -15.27 1.29
C SER A 27 2.41 -14.64 1.23
N THR A 28 3.46 -15.44 1.20
CA THR A 28 4.85 -14.94 1.05
C THR A 28 5.11 -14.30 -0.31
N ALA A 29 4.53 -14.82 -1.40
CA ALA A 29 4.59 -14.16 -2.72
C ALA A 29 3.90 -12.78 -2.71
N SER A 30 2.70 -12.68 -2.12
CA SER A 30 2.00 -11.39 -1.98
C SER A 30 2.76 -10.40 -1.10
N GLN A 31 3.45 -10.89 -0.06
CA GLN A 31 4.27 -10.05 0.80
C GLN A 31 5.47 -9.46 0.04
N GLN A 32 6.12 -10.27 -0.80
CA GLN A 32 7.23 -9.81 -1.64
C GLN A 32 6.77 -8.72 -2.61
N GLU A 33 5.57 -8.87 -3.17
CA GLU A 33 4.94 -7.90 -4.07
C GLU A 33 4.61 -6.59 -3.33
N THR A 34 3.97 -6.64 -2.16
CA THR A 34 3.70 -5.45 -1.34
C THR A 34 4.99 -4.72 -0.98
N ARG A 35 6.07 -5.44 -0.64
CA ARG A 35 7.38 -4.82 -0.37
C ARG A 35 7.94 -4.11 -1.59
N ALA A 36 7.90 -4.76 -2.75
CA ALA A 36 8.37 -4.16 -4.00
C ALA A 36 7.58 -2.91 -4.37
N GLN A 37 6.27 -2.91 -4.13
CA GLN A 37 5.39 -1.77 -4.40
C GLN A 37 5.70 -0.58 -3.47
N VAL A 38 5.89 -0.83 -2.18
CA VAL A 38 6.31 0.21 -1.22
C VAL A 38 7.68 0.79 -1.58
N LEU A 39 8.65 -0.06 -1.94
CA LEU A 39 9.97 0.40 -2.38
C LEU A 39 9.87 1.24 -3.66
N ALA A 40 9.04 0.85 -4.63
CA ALA A 40 8.83 1.62 -5.85
C ALA A 40 8.20 3.01 -5.59
N ILE A 41 7.39 3.15 -4.54
CA ILE A 41 6.85 4.45 -4.11
C ILE A 41 7.93 5.29 -3.43
N LEU A 42 8.75 4.69 -2.57
CA LEU A 42 9.87 5.36 -1.90
C LEU A 42 10.99 5.77 -2.86
N ASP A 43 11.10 5.09 -4.01
CA ASP A 43 12.09 5.41 -5.04
C ASP A 43 11.71 6.63 -5.89
N GLN A 44 10.45 7.09 -5.83
CA GLN A 44 10.01 8.30 -6.53
C GLN A 44 10.72 9.55 -5.98
N ASP A 45 11.14 10.45 -6.87
CA ASP A 45 11.88 11.66 -6.52
C ASP A 45 11.14 12.52 -5.48
N GLU A 46 9.81 12.63 -5.59
CA GLU A 46 8.97 13.38 -4.64
C GLU A 46 8.98 12.76 -3.24
N ALA A 47 9.00 11.43 -3.13
CA ALA A 47 9.09 10.74 -1.85
C ALA A 47 10.48 10.90 -1.24
N ARG A 48 11.54 10.83 -2.06
CA ARG A 48 12.93 11.05 -1.63
C ARG A 48 13.14 12.48 -1.13
N ASP A 49 12.66 13.48 -1.85
CA ASP A 49 12.75 14.88 -1.44
C ASP A 49 11.95 15.14 -0.16
N ALA A 50 10.77 14.55 -0.01
CA ALA A 50 10.01 14.64 1.22
C ALA A 50 10.77 14.03 2.42
N LEU A 51 11.38 12.86 2.26
CA LEU A 51 12.19 12.22 3.30
C LEU A 51 13.43 13.05 3.65
N LEU A 52 14.12 13.60 2.64
CA LEU A 52 15.27 14.48 2.84
C LEU A 52 14.87 15.78 3.56
N SER A 53 13.70 16.35 3.24
CA SER A 53 13.16 17.53 3.94
C SER A 53 12.87 17.27 5.42
N LEU A 54 12.58 16.03 5.78
CA LEU A 54 12.41 15.56 7.16
C LEU A 54 13.75 15.17 7.83
N GLY A 55 14.87 15.30 7.11
CA GLY A 55 16.21 14.96 7.61
C GLY A 55 16.50 13.46 7.64
N VAL A 56 15.75 12.64 6.90
CA VAL A 56 15.91 11.19 6.86
C VAL A 56 16.54 10.78 5.52
N ALA A 57 17.60 9.97 5.56
CA ALA A 57 18.21 9.44 4.35
C ALA A 57 17.32 8.35 3.73
N PRO A 58 17.09 8.33 2.40
CA PRO A 58 16.28 7.31 1.74
C PRO A 58 16.75 5.87 2.03
N ALA A 59 18.07 5.66 2.08
CA ALA A 59 18.67 4.37 2.38
C ALA A 59 18.29 3.82 3.77
N ASP A 60 18.14 4.70 4.77
CA ASP A 60 17.72 4.29 6.12
C ASP A 60 16.25 3.85 6.14
N VAL A 61 15.41 4.46 5.29
CA VAL A 61 13.99 4.10 5.16
C VAL A 61 13.85 2.76 4.45
N GLU A 62 14.60 2.53 3.38
CA GLU A 62 14.62 1.24 2.68
C GLU A 62 15.03 0.10 3.61
N GLN A 63 16.04 0.31 4.45
CA GLN A 63 16.46 -0.69 5.43
C GLN A 63 15.35 -0.98 6.45
N ARG A 64 14.65 0.03 6.96
CA ARG A 64 13.50 -0.16 7.87
C ARG A 64 12.36 -0.92 7.20
N VAL A 65 12.05 -0.61 5.95
CA VAL A 65 11.02 -1.33 5.18
C VAL A 65 11.43 -2.78 4.95
N GLN A 66 12.73 -3.07 4.84
CA GLN A 66 13.28 -4.43 4.75
C GLN A 66 13.26 -5.20 6.08
N ASP A 67 13.31 -4.48 7.20
CA ASP A 67 13.26 -5.07 8.54
C ASP A 67 11.82 -5.21 9.09
N MET A 68 10.83 -4.55 8.47
CA MET A 68 9.42 -4.64 8.85
C MET A 68 8.85 -6.06 8.73
N THR A 69 8.00 -6.43 9.69
CA THR A 69 7.21 -7.67 9.64
C THR A 69 6.07 -7.57 8.61
N THR A 70 5.52 -8.71 8.20
CA THR A 70 4.43 -8.77 7.21
C THR A 70 3.24 -7.88 7.57
N ALA A 71 2.85 -7.90 8.85
CA ALA A 71 1.70 -7.12 9.33
C ALA A 71 1.98 -5.60 9.33
N GLU A 72 3.20 -5.20 9.71
CA GLU A 72 3.62 -3.80 9.72
C GLU A 72 3.74 -3.24 8.30
N LEU A 73 4.31 -4.01 7.38
CA LEU A 73 4.43 -3.62 5.97
C LEU A 73 3.06 -3.45 5.32
N GLN A 74 2.11 -4.35 5.62
CA GLN A 74 0.75 -4.28 5.06
C GLN A 74 -0.02 -3.07 5.61
N ALA A 75 0.12 -2.77 6.91
CA ALA A 75 -0.44 -1.57 7.53
C ALA A 75 0.17 -0.29 6.93
N PHE A 76 1.49 -0.28 6.73
CA PHE A 76 2.21 0.84 6.12
C PHE A 76 1.80 1.05 4.65
N SER A 77 1.74 -0.01 3.84
CA SER A 77 1.27 0.05 2.45
C SER A 77 -0.12 0.67 2.37
N LYS A 78 -1.04 0.21 3.22
CA LYS A 78 -2.39 0.75 3.28
C LYS A 78 -2.41 2.23 3.64
N GLN A 79 -1.56 2.67 4.57
CA GLN A 79 -1.47 4.09 4.93
C GLN A 79 -0.86 4.93 3.80
N VAL A 80 0.13 4.41 3.09
CA VAL A 80 0.70 5.06 1.89
C VAL A 80 -0.34 5.16 0.78
N GLU A 81 -1.09 4.09 0.53
CA GLU A 81 -2.21 4.07 -0.42
C GLU A 81 -3.29 5.09 -0.05
N GLU A 82 -3.67 5.20 1.22
CA GLU A 82 -4.67 6.18 1.69
C GLU A 82 -4.18 7.62 1.52
N MET A 83 -2.89 7.89 1.77
CA MET A 83 -2.29 9.21 1.52
C MET A 83 -2.24 9.54 0.01
N GLN A 84 -2.01 8.53 -0.83
CA GLN A 84 -1.91 8.69 -2.28
C GLN A 84 -3.29 8.63 -2.99
N ALA A 85 -4.33 8.10 -2.34
CA ALA A 85 -5.71 8.01 -2.84
C ALA A 85 -6.36 9.40 -3.09
N GLY A 86 -5.79 10.47 -2.52
CA GLY A 86 -6.13 11.86 -2.83
C GLY A 86 -5.12 12.57 -3.75
N GLY A 87 -4.06 11.89 -4.20
CA GLY A 87 -2.86 12.51 -4.79
C GLY A 87 -2.69 12.33 -6.30
N SER A 88 -3.43 11.45 -6.96
CA SER A 88 -3.33 11.36 -8.42
C SER A 88 -4.17 12.47 -9.06
N ALA A 89 -3.56 13.30 -9.91
CA ALA A 89 -4.24 14.31 -10.73
C ALA A 89 -5.54 13.77 -11.37
N VAL A 90 -5.61 12.46 -11.60
CA VAL A 90 -6.82 11.72 -12.02
C VAL A 90 -8.05 12.02 -11.14
N GLY A 91 -7.94 12.04 -9.81
CA GLY A 91 -9.07 12.34 -8.92
C GLY A 91 -9.57 13.78 -9.06
N VAL A 92 -8.64 14.74 -9.15
CA VAL A 92 -8.95 16.16 -9.39
C VAL A 92 -9.54 16.36 -10.78
N ILE A 93 -9.00 15.69 -11.81
CA ILE A 93 -9.51 15.73 -13.18
C ILE A 93 -10.93 15.18 -13.24
N ILE A 94 -11.22 14.05 -12.58
CA ILE A 94 -12.57 13.47 -12.51
C ILE A 94 -13.52 14.42 -11.79
N LEU A 95 -13.10 15.03 -10.67
CA LEU A 95 -13.93 16.00 -9.94
C LEU A 95 -14.28 17.21 -10.83
N ILE A 96 -13.28 17.80 -11.49
CA ILE A 96 -13.47 18.92 -12.42
C ILE A 96 -14.42 18.49 -13.55
N PHE A 97 -14.24 17.30 -14.12
CA PHE A 97 -15.09 16.78 -15.17
C PHE A 97 -16.56 16.67 -14.73
N VAL A 98 -16.81 16.15 -13.52
CA VAL A 98 -18.17 16.05 -12.95
C VAL A 98 -18.78 17.44 -12.75
N ILE A 99 -18.01 18.41 -12.21
CA ILE A 99 -18.48 19.79 -12.03
C ILE A 99 -18.86 20.41 -13.38
N LEU A 100 -18.00 20.27 -14.40
CA LEU A 100 -18.25 20.82 -15.74
C LEU A 100 -19.49 20.21 -16.39
N ILE A 101 -19.73 18.91 -16.23
CA ILE A 101 -20.96 18.25 -16.71
C ILE A 101 -22.20 18.86 -16.07
N VAL A 102 -22.19 19.07 -14.74
CA VAL A 102 -23.33 19.66 -14.03
C VAL A 102 -23.57 21.09 -14.49
N LEU A 103 -22.52 21.89 -14.66
CA LEU A 103 -22.64 23.27 -15.16
C LEU A 103 -23.16 23.36 -16.60
N ASP A 104 -22.83 22.37 -17.45
CA ASP A 104 -23.34 22.26 -18.82
C ASP A 104 -24.83 21.87 -18.84
N LEU A 105 -25.23 20.93 -17.98
CA LEU A 105 -26.65 20.55 -17.79
C LEU A 105 -27.51 21.72 -17.27
N LEU A 106 -26.94 22.55 -16.40
CA LEU A 106 -27.59 23.78 -15.93
C LEU A 106 -27.61 24.88 -17.01
N GLY A 107 -26.89 24.72 -18.13
CA GLY A 107 -26.79 25.72 -19.20
C GLY A 107 -25.95 26.94 -18.85
N THR A 108 -25.11 26.85 -17.80
CA THR A 108 -24.20 27.94 -17.40
C THR A 108 -22.94 27.94 -18.25
N THR A 109 -22.52 26.77 -18.74
CA THR A 109 -21.37 26.58 -19.63
C THR A 109 -21.78 25.76 -20.84
N ASN A 110 -21.02 25.80 -21.94
CA ASN A 110 -21.17 24.86 -23.06
C ASN A 110 -19.80 24.30 -23.45
N ILE A 111 -19.34 23.30 -22.69
CA ILE A 111 -18.02 22.67 -22.87
C ILE A 111 -18.17 21.30 -23.54
N PHE A 112 -19.29 20.59 -23.33
CA PHE A 112 -19.58 19.29 -23.93
C PHE A 112 -20.78 19.38 -24.90
N PRO A 113 -20.55 19.51 -26.21
CA PRO A 113 -21.62 19.73 -27.22
C PRO A 113 -22.70 18.64 -27.29
N VAL A 114 -22.41 17.47 -26.74
CA VAL A 114 -23.33 16.31 -26.66
C VAL A 114 -24.37 16.49 -25.54
N ILE A 115 -24.06 17.30 -24.52
CA ILE A 115 -24.92 17.55 -23.38
C ILE A 115 -25.87 18.71 -23.73
N LYS A 116 -27.18 18.48 -23.56
CA LYS A 116 -28.19 19.52 -23.78
C LYS A 116 -28.63 20.09 -22.43
N PRO A 117 -28.77 21.42 -22.30
CA PRO A 117 -29.21 22.04 -21.07
C PRO A 117 -30.65 21.63 -20.75
N ILE A 118 -30.92 21.34 -19.47
CA ILE A 118 -32.21 20.82 -19.00
C ILE A 118 -33.27 21.93 -19.02
N ASN A 119 -32.87 23.19 -18.87
CA ASN A 119 -33.77 24.34 -18.95
C ASN A 119 -33.92 24.81 -20.39
N THR A 120 -34.76 24.10 -21.14
CA THR A 120 -35.33 24.60 -22.41
C THR A 120 -36.77 25.03 -22.12
N ASN A 121 -36.99 26.35 -21.99
CA ASN A 121 -38.31 26.97 -22.18
C ASN A 121 -38.45 27.36 -23.65
#